data_AF-A0A2V9K4E4-F1
#
_entry.id   AF-A0A2V9K4E4-F1
#
_cell.length_a   1.000
_cell.length_b   1.000
_cell.length_c   1.000
_cell.angle_alpha   90.00
_cell.angle_beta   90.00
_cell.angle_gamma   90.00
#
_symmetry.space_group_name_H-M   'P 1'
#
loop_
_entity.id
_entity.type
_entity.pdbx_description
1 polymer ?
#
loop_
_entity_poly.entity_id
_entity_poly.type
_entity_poly.pdbx_seq_one_letter_code
_entity_poly.pdbx_strand_id
1 'polypeptide(L)'
;MDVELSLEFVRVVEEAAIAAARTMGRGDRHLADQAAVEAMRRVLDTLPVSATVVIGEGERDEAPMLFIGEKVGPAAGAAREVDLAVDPLEGTNLCATGAAGAVTTLAASERGGLLHAPDCYMDKIVVGPSVGGAVDLDAPV
;
A
#
# COMPACT_ATOMS: atom_id res chain seq x y z
N MET A 1 22.87 -14.87 2.57
CA MET A 1 22.72 -13.46 2.19
C MET A 1 21.43 -13.00 2.82
N ASP A 2 21.51 -12.07 3.77
CA ASP A 2 20.30 -11.36 4.23
C ASP A 2 19.80 -10.52 3.05
N VAL A 3 18.56 -10.75 2.64
CA VAL A 3 17.91 -9.90 1.64
C VAL A 3 17.48 -8.63 2.34
N GLU A 4 17.93 -7.49 1.83
CA GLU A 4 17.51 -6.20 2.33
C GLU A 4 16.11 -5.90 1.79
N LEU A 5 15.09 -6.23 2.59
CA LEU A 5 13.68 -6.12 2.21
C LEU A 5 13.26 -4.70 1.81
N SER A 6 13.95 -3.67 2.29
CA SER A 6 13.67 -2.27 1.94
C SER A 6 13.80 -2.03 0.42
N LEU A 7 14.87 -2.53 -0.21
CA LEU A 7 15.08 -2.39 -1.65
C LEU A 7 14.07 -3.20 -2.48
N GLU A 8 13.66 -4.34 -1.95
CA GLU A 8 12.61 -5.15 -2.59
C GLU A 8 11.25 -4.44 -2.55
N PHE A 9 10.91 -3.78 -1.45
CA PHE A 9 9.68 -2.97 -1.36
C PHE A 9 9.71 -1.74 -2.26
N VAL A 10 10.88 -1.15 -2.53
CA VAL A 10 11.02 -0.09 -3.55
C VAL A 10 10.58 -0.63 -4.91
N ARG A 11 11.03 -1.83 -5.31
CA ARG A 11 10.63 -2.45 -6.58
C ARG A 11 9.12 -2.68 -6.67
N VAL A 12 8.49 -3.05 -5.56
CA VAL A 12 7.02 -3.26 -5.49
C VAL A 12 6.26 -2.00 -5.89
N VAL A 13 6.62 -0.85 -5.29
CA VAL A 13 5.93 0.42 -5.57
C VAL A 13 6.31 0.98 -6.96
N GLU A 14 7.54 0.77 -7.43
CA GLU A 14 7.97 1.17 -8.77
C GLU A 14 7.19 0.47 -9.88
N GLU A 15 7.05 -0.85 -9.81
CA GLU A 15 6.31 -1.62 -10.82
C GLU A 15 4.82 -1.26 -10.83
N ALA A 16 4.23 -1.03 -9.65
CA ALA A 16 2.86 -0.53 -9.53
C ALA A 16 2.71 0.85 -10.18
N ALA A 17 3.64 1.78 -9.89
CA ALA A 17 3.63 3.14 -10.44
C ALA A 17 3.77 3.14 -11.97
N ILE A 18 4.68 2.33 -12.51
CA ILE A 18 4.88 2.19 -13.96
C ILE A 18 3.63 1.63 -14.63
N ALA A 19 2.98 0.63 -14.02
CA ALA A 19 1.75 0.05 -14.55
C ALA A 19 0.59 1.07 -14.56
N ALA A 20 0.36 1.76 -13.44
CA ALA A 20 -0.63 2.83 -13.32
C ALA A 20 -0.36 3.96 -14.32
N ALA A 21 0.88 4.44 -14.42
CA ALA A 21 1.25 5.56 -15.30
C ALA A 21 0.95 5.30 -16.79
N ARG A 22 0.98 4.05 -17.24
CA ARG A 22 0.60 3.69 -18.63
C ARG A 22 -0.88 3.91 -18.94
N THR A 23 -1.72 3.98 -17.90
CA THR A 23 -3.16 4.22 -17.99
C THR A 23 -3.54 5.69 -17.77
N MET A 24 -2.57 6.53 -17.37
CA MET A 24 -2.80 7.92 -17.01
C MET A 24 -3.49 8.70 -18.13
N GLY A 25 -4.47 9.54 -17.76
CA GLY A 25 -5.18 10.41 -18.70
C GLY A 25 -6.20 9.69 -19.61
N ARG A 26 -6.47 8.40 -19.38
CA ARG A 26 -7.46 7.63 -20.16
C ARG A 26 -8.90 7.77 -19.66
N GLY A 27 -9.11 8.47 -18.55
CA GLY A 27 -10.44 8.66 -17.95
C GLY A 27 -11.02 7.41 -17.28
N ASP A 28 -10.22 6.36 -17.09
CA ASP A 28 -10.65 5.10 -16.46
C ASP A 28 -9.86 4.83 -15.18
N ARG A 29 -10.48 5.16 -14.04
CA ARG A 29 -9.89 4.97 -12.72
C ARG A 29 -9.76 3.50 -12.33
N HIS A 30 -10.70 2.66 -12.77
CA HIS A 30 -10.73 1.24 -12.41
C HIS A 30 -9.63 0.48 -13.17
N LEU A 31 -9.42 0.83 -14.43
CA LEU A 31 -8.29 0.30 -15.20
C LEU A 31 -6.94 0.69 -14.57
N ALA A 32 -6.81 1.94 -14.13
CA ALA A 32 -5.57 2.44 -13.52
C ALA A 32 -5.25 1.70 -12.22
N ASP A 33 -6.27 1.55 -11.38
CA ASP A 33 -6.22 0.85 -10.11
C ASP A 33 -5.88 -0.63 -10.29
N GLN A 34 -6.62 -1.34 -11.15
CA GLN A 34 -6.37 -2.74 -11.47
C GLN A 34 -4.94 -2.96 -11.98
N ALA A 35 -4.45 -2.09 -12.87
CA ALA A 35 -3.09 -2.20 -13.39
C ALA A 35 -2.03 -2.12 -12.27
N ALA A 36 -2.25 -1.26 -11.28
CA ALA A 36 -1.37 -1.08 -10.14
C ALA A 36 -1.44 -2.26 -9.16
N VAL A 37 -2.66 -2.67 -8.76
CA VAL A 37 -2.94 -3.82 -7.88
C VAL A 37 -2.27 -5.09 -8.42
N GLU A 38 -2.49 -5.39 -9.69
CA GLU A 38 -1.94 -6.59 -10.33
C GLU A 38 -0.40 -6.54 -10.40
N ALA A 39 0.19 -5.39 -10.71
CA ALA A 39 1.63 -5.23 -10.76
C ALA A 39 2.28 -5.36 -9.38
N MET A 40 1.73 -4.66 -8.39
CA MET A 40 2.16 -4.75 -6.99
C MET A 40 2.13 -6.19 -6.49
N ARG A 41 1.00 -6.89 -6.69
CA ARG A 41 0.84 -8.26 -6.24
C ARG A 41 1.83 -9.21 -6.90
N ARG A 42 2.02 -9.13 -8.21
CA ARG A 42 2.98 -9.99 -8.92
C ARG A 42 4.39 -9.86 -8.36
N VAL A 43 4.83 -8.66 -8.00
CA VAL A 43 6.16 -8.46 -7.41
C VAL A 43 6.22 -9.00 -5.98
N LEU A 44 5.18 -8.74 -5.16
CA LEU A 44 5.09 -9.27 -3.80
C LEU A 44 5.23 -10.80 -3.74
N ASP A 45 4.63 -11.53 -4.70
CA ASP A 45 4.73 -13.00 -4.76
C ASP A 45 6.17 -13.52 -5.01
N THR A 46 7.07 -12.66 -5.48
CA THR A 46 8.49 -13.02 -5.72
C THR A 46 9.40 -12.74 -4.54
N LEU A 47 8.96 -11.92 -3.58
CA LEU A 47 9.80 -11.47 -2.47
C LEU A 47 9.96 -12.59 -1.43
N PRO A 48 11.15 -12.85 -0.87
CA PRO A 48 11.38 -13.93 0.10
C PRO A 48 10.88 -13.59 1.52
N VAL A 49 9.57 -13.29 1.64
CA VAL A 49 8.88 -12.92 2.89
C VAL A 49 7.62 -13.74 3.09
N SER A 50 7.21 -13.90 4.35
CA SER A 50 5.87 -14.37 4.70
C SER A 50 5.04 -13.16 5.12
N ALA A 51 4.40 -12.52 4.15
CA ALA A 51 3.69 -11.26 4.38
C ALA A 51 2.18 -11.46 4.53
N THR A 52 1.56 -10.65 5.38
CA THR A 52 0.11 -10.56 5.54
C THR A 52 -0.35 -9.15 5.20
N VAL A 53 -1.29 -9.00 4.28
CA VAL A 53 -1.94 -7.72 4.04
C VAL A 53 -2.88 -7.43 5.20
N VAL A 54 -2.64 -6.36 5.96
CA VAL A 54 -3.48 -5.94 7.10
C VAL A 54 -4.26 -4.66 6.80
N ILE A 55 -3.84 -3.91 5.79
CA ILE A 55 -4.58 -2.81 5.15
C ILE A 55 -4.38 -2.97 3.64
N GLY A 56 -5.45 -2.96 2.86
CA GLY A 56 -5.39 -3.15 1.41
C GLY A 56 -6.68 -2.74 0.71
N GLU A 57 -6.97 -3.35 -0.43
CA GLU A 57 -8.07 -2.98 -1.35
C GLU A 57 -9.48 -3.15 -0.77
N GLY A 58 -9.60 -3.86 0.36
CA GLY A 58 -10.87 -4.10 1.05
C GLY A 58 -10.95 -5.50 1.65
N GLU A 59 -12.17 -5.88 2.02
CA GLU A 59 -12.47 -7.23 2.51
C GLU A 59 -12.37 -8.27 1.38
N ARG A 60 -12.14 -9.53 1.73
CA ARG A 60 -11.96 -10.62 0.75
C ARG A 60 -13.13 -10.77 -0.23
N ASP A 61 -14.34 -10.48 0.21
CA ASP A 61 -15.54 -10.60 -0.63
C ASP A 61 -15.68 -9.44 -1.63
N GLU A 62 -14.94 -8.34 -1.41
CA GLU A 62 -15.01 -7.09 -2.18
C GLU A 62 -13.78 -6.90 -3.07
N ALA A 63 -12.62 -7.42 -2.66
CA ALA A 63 -11.35 -7.30 -3.35
C ALA A 63 -10.77 -8.68 -3.72
N PRO A 64 -10.54 -8.99 -5.02
CA PRO A 64 -10.02 -10.28 -5.46
C PRO A 64 -8.52 -10.48 -5.17
N MET A 65 -7.78 -9.39 -4.96
CA MET A 65 -6.34 -9.38 -4.66
C MET A 65 -6.05 -8.25 -3.69
N LEU A 66 -4.97 -8.39 -2.92
CA LEU A 66 -4.54 -7.47 -1.87
C LEU A 66 -5.63 -7.16 -0.85
N PHE A 67 -6.47 -8.15 -0.55
CA PHE A 67 -7.53 -8.03 0.45
C PHE A 67 -6.98 -8.20 1.87
N ILE A 68 -7.71 -7.70 2.87
CA ILE A 68 -7.34 -7.79 4.27
C ILE A 68 -7.26 -9.26 4.71
N GLY A 69 -6.12 -9.65 5.28
CA GLY A 69 -5.77 -11.01 5.70
C GLY A 69 -5.09 -11.85 4.62
N GLU A 70 -4.89 -11.33 3.41
CA GLU A 70 -4.25 -12.08 2.35
C GLU A 70 -2.77 -12.38 2.67
N LYS A 71 -2.33 -13.60 2.36
CA LYS A 71 -0.93 -14.03 2.47
C LYS A 71 -0.24 -13.85 1.13
N VAL A 72 0.88 -13.12 1.13
CA VAL A 72 1.69 -12.84 -0.06
C VAL A 72 3.16 -13.19 0.17
N GLY A 73 3.87 -13.47 -0.92
CA GLY A 73 5.22 -14.03 -0.90
C GLY A 73 5.23 -15.57 -0.82
N PRO A 74 6.36 -16.22 -1.14
CA PRO A 74 6.49 -17.65 -1.10
C PRO A 74 6.42 -18.11 0.36
N ALA A 75 5.45 -18.96 0.68
CA ALA A 75 5.33 -19.64 1.96
C ALA A 75 6.48 -20.64 2.14
N ALA A 76 7.67 -20.15 2.49
CA ALA A 76 8.87 -20.96 2.63
C ALA A 76 9.51 -20.77 4.01
N GLY A 77 9.24 -21.70 4.92
CA GLY A 77 10.04 -21.93 6.15
C GLY A 77 10.32 -20.67 6.99
N ALA A 78 11.60 -20.47 7.35
CA ALA A 78 12.10 -19.43 8.25
C ALA A 78 12.06 -17.98 7.66
N ALA A 79 11.14 -17.71 6.74
CA ALA A 79 10.93 -16.37 6.19
C ALA A 79 10.48 -15.40 7.29
N ARG A 80 10.93 -14.14 7.21
CA ARG A 80 10.50 -13.09 8.13
C ARG A 80 9.00 -12.87 7.95
N GLU A 81 8.28 -12.87 9.06
CA GLU A 81 6.85 -12.54 9.07
C GLU A 81 6.68 -11.02 9.11
N VAL A 82 5.91 -10.50 8.16
CA VAL A 82 5.73 -9.05 7.97
C VAL A 82 4.24 -8.76 7.79
N ASP A 83 3.76 -7.69 8.41
CA ASP A 83 2.46 -7.12 8.09
C ASP A 83 2.64 -5.98 7.08
N LEU A 84 1.77 -5.94 6.07
CA LEU A 84 1.78 -4.96 4.99
C LEU A 84 0.52 -4.12 5.03
N ALA A 85 0.69 -2.81 4.89
CA ALA A 85 -0.35 -1.89 4.46
C ALA A 85 -0.02 -1.47 3.03
N VAL A 86 -0.95 -1.68 2.10
CA VAL A 86 -0.75 -1.37 0.68
C VAL A 86 -1.81 -0.40 0.20
N ASP A 87 -1.38 0.52 -0.66
CA ASP A 87 -2.24 1.35 -1.50
C ASP A 87 -1.59 1.38 -2.89
N PRO A 88 -1.93 0.40 -3.76
CA PRO A 88 -1.33 0.24 -5.07
C PRO A 88 -1.46 1.47 -5.95
N LEU A 89 -2.55 2.25 -5.81
CA LEU A 89 -2.73 3.52 -6.48
C LEU A 89 -3.58 4.49 -5.65
N GLU A 90 -2.90 5.29 -4.83
CA GLU A 90 -3.55 6.39 -4.14
C GLU A 90 -3.87 7.50 -5.15
N GLY A 91 -5.12 7.95 -5.13
CA GLY A 91 -5.62 8.94 -6.09
C GLY A 91 -5.91 8.37 -7.48
N THR A 92 -6.64 7.25 -7.59
CA THR A 92 -7.08 6.64 -8.87
C THR A 92 -7.71 7.64 -9.85
N ASN A 93 -8.54 8.58 -9.36
CA ASN A 93 -9.11 9.67 -10.19
C ASN A 93 -8.05 10.65 -10.72
N LEU A 94 -7.02 10.95 -9.92
CA LEU A 94 -5.92 11.81 -10.34
C LEU A 94 -5.13 11.15 -11.46
N CYS A 95 -4.85 9.84 -11.33
CA CYS A 95 -4.20 9.07 -12.39
C CYS A 95 -5.06 9.06 -13.67
N ALA A 96 -6.35 8.72 -13.54
CA ALA A 96 -7.28 8.65 -14.68
C ALA A 96 -7.38 9.97 -15.45
N THR A 97 -7.27 11.11 -14.77
CA THR A 97 -7.35 12.46 -15.35
C THR A 97 -5.99 13.05 -15.73
N GLY A 98 -4.88 12.43 -15.32
CA GLY A 98 -3.53 12.97 -15.49
C GLY A 98 -3.22 14.16 -14.58
N ALA A 99 -3.95 14.31 -13.48
CA ALA A 99 -3.69 15.32 -12.46
C ALA A 99 -2.50 14.93 -11.57
N ALA A 100 -1.85 15.93 -10.98
CA ALA A 100 -0.76 15.73 -10.04
C ALA A 100 -1.27 15.11 -8.73
N GLY A 101 -0.42 14.32 -8.07
CA GLY A 101 -0.65 13.82 -6.71
C GLY A 101 -0.98 12.34 -6.59
N ALA A 102 -1.22 11.63 -7.70
CA ALA A 102 -1.32 10.17 -7.67
C ALA A 102 0.02 9.53 -7.26
N VAL A 103 -0.02 8.52 -6.38
CA VAL A 103 1.17 7.88 -5.83
C VAL A 103 0.91 6.40 -5.52
N THR A 104 1.93 5.57 -5.58
CA THR A 104 1.85 4.16 -5.13
C THR A 104 2.57 4.05 -3.80
N THR A 105 1.96 3.37 -2.83
CA THR A 105 2.53 3.31 -1.47
C THR A 105 2.44 1.91 -0.86
N LEU A 106 3.40 1.64 0.02
CA LEU A 106 3.47 0.44 0.82
C LEU A 106 4.13 0.78 2.15
N ALA A 107 3.57 0.29 3.24
CA ALA A 107 4.21 0.26 4.54
C ALA A 107 4.34 -1.18 5.03
N ALA A 108 5.44 -1.47 5.72
CA ALA A 108 5.75 -2.78 6.25
C ALA A 108 6.23 -2.67 7.69
N SER A 109 5.84 -3.63 8.52
CA SER A 109 6.28 -3.74 9.92
C SER A 109 6.41 -5.21 10.31
N GLU A 110 7.11 -5.52 11.41
CA GLU A 110 6.91 -6.80 12.07
C GLU A 110 5.43 -7.02 12.39
N ARG A 111 5.02 -8.30 12.47
CA ARG A 111 3.65 -8.70 12.78
C ARG A 111 3.10 -7.95 14.01
N GLY A 112 1.94 -7.34 13.85
CA GLY A 112 1.25 -6.54 14.87
C GLY A 112 1.73 -5.11 15.03
N GLY A 113 2.69 -4.64 14.23
CA GLY A 113 3.22 -3.28 14.31
C GLY A 113 2.41 -2.22 13.53
N LEU A 114 1.42 -2.65 12.73
CA LEU A 114 0.48 -1.76 12.07
C LEU A 114 -0.89 -1.83 12.76
N LEU A 115 -1.52 -0.68 12.97
CA LEU A 115 -2.90 -0.62 13.46
C LEU A 115 -3.81 -1.28 12.43
N HIS A 116 -4.56 -2.30 12.86
CA HIS A 116 -5.63 -2.88 12.06
C HIS A 116 -6.81 -1.91 12.01
N ALA A 117 -6.78 -1.01 11.02
CA ALA A 117 -7.79 0.03 10.85
C ALA A 117 -9.00 -0.53 10.09
N PRO A 118 -10.24 -0.32 10.58
CA PRO A 118 -11.43 -0.60 9.79
C PRO A 118 -11.54 0.41 8.63
N ASP A 119 -12.31 0.05 7.59
CA ASP A 119 -12.65 0.97 6.51
C ASP A 119 -13.63 2.03 7.02
N CYS A 120 -13.08 3.13 7.54
CA CYS A 120 -13.83 4.26 8.06
C CYS A 120 -13.07 5.58 7.85
N TYR A 121 -13.78 6.68 8.02
CA TYR A 121 -13.14 7.99 8.11
C TYR A 121 -12.27 8.10 9.37
N MET A 122 -11.23 8.93 9.27
CA MET A 122 -10.31 9.24 10.36
C MET A 122 -9.92 10.70 10.28
N ASP A 123 -10.12 11.43 11.38
CA ASP A 123 -9.61 12.78 11.54
C ASP A 123 -8.09 12.71 11.75
N LYS A 124 -7.34 13.47 10.93
CA LYS A 124 -5.87 13.42 10.90
C LYS A 124 -5.30 14.83 11.05
N ILE A 125 -4.38 14.99 12.00
CA ILE A 125 -3.44 16.12 12.07
C ILE A 125 -2.02 15.56 11.96
N VAL A 126 -1.26 16.01 10.96
CA VAL A 126 0.10 15.53 10.70
C VAL A 126 1.04 16.73 10.64
N VAL A 127 2.09 16.72 11.47
CA VAL A 127 3.04 17.81 11.60
C VAL A 127 4.48 17.33 11.56
N GLY A 128 5.40 18.24 11.21
CA GLY A 128 6.84 17.98 11.26
C GLY A 128 7.38 17.89 12.70
N PRO A 129 8.61 17.38 12.88
CA PRO A 129 9.19 17.10 14.19
C PRO A 129 9.39 18.35 15.07
N SER A 130 9.49 19.54 14.47
CA SER A 130 9.71 20.80 15.21
C SER A 130 8.56 21.19 16.14
N VAL A 131 7.38 20.60 15.95
CA VAL A 131 6.17 20.87 16.76
C VAL A 131 5.52 19.59 17.27
N GLY A 132 6.26 18.47 17.29
CA GLY A 132 5.79 17.20 17.83
C GLY A 132 5.38 17.34 19.30
N GLY A 133 4.15 16.96 19.62
CA GLY A 133 3.58 17.07 20.97
C GLY A 133 3.05 18.45 21.35
N ALA A 134 3.15 19.46 20.46
CA ALA A 134 2.57 20.78 20.66
C ALA A 134 1.20 20.96 19.97
N VAL A 135 0.76 19.97 19.21
CA VAL A 135 -0.53 19.97 18.50
C VAL A 135 -1.45 18.90 19.07
N ASP A 136 -2.73 19.19 19.10
CA ASP A 136 -3.79 18.32 19.59
C ASP A 136 -4.94 18.33 18.58
N LEU A 137 -5.52 17.15 18.30
CA LEU A 137 -6.64 17.00 17.38
C LEU A 137 -7.94 17.59 17.98
N ASP A 138 -8.05 17.65 19.31
CA ASP A 138 -9.21 18.20 20.02
C ASP A 138 -9.14 19.73 20.19
N ALA A 139 -8.01 20.35 19.82
CA ALA A 139 -7.86 21.80 19.87
C ALA A 139 -8.63 22.49 18.72
N PRO A 140 -9.16 23.71 18.93
CA PRO A 140 -9.81 24.46 17.87
C PRO A 140 -8.81 24.91 16.80
N VAL A 141 -9.31 25.08 15.57
CA VAL A 141 -8.57 25.61 14.40
C VAL A 141 -8.51 27.14 14.43
#